data_AF-A0A812NXK9-F1
#
_entry.id   AF-A0A812NXK9-F1
#
_cell.length_a   1.000
_cell.length_b   1.000
_cell.length_c   1.000
_cell.angle_alpha   90.00
_cell.angle_beta   90.00
_cell.angle_gamma   90.00
#
_symmetry.space_group_name_H-M   'P 1'
#
loop_
_entity.id
_entity.type
_entity.pdbx_description
1 polymer ?
#
loop_
_entity_poly.entity_id
_entity_poly.type
_entity_poly.pdbx_seq_one_letter_code
_entity_poly.pdbx_strand_id
1 'polypeptide(L)'
;MSLWLPGRWHVLAALFCCTAATKFKKPQGAEELGLLWERCAVEGDECTCGSGHVRFGEGDRWVALQLGAGTAHVSCNISSFGEDPAFNRLKECWCAAAASKPLQPARVAIVMLSRHPPDLKTWIRYHLHHAGVEHVFIQAEDSPQISEAVHQLSAQDQAKVTLWGTLSPSLLGVSSTDSRPVDDYTTLQARQTAAMARARDACKQMGIDWLVHIDDDELMYSPQSRKIGDLLGAVPLSFVQAYLPNVEAVYTSPEVKNCFAQTEKVNLNRYTFQSYANGKSALRVAASEAYPAGPHQWRDAQNRELQSVHMDQEPFGPALMIIHYESCPFSRWQDKFWELGNTSPEKISQIPFQFYRESISRMQSCRSSEPQKDRRFLSLLGCDEGSLMQLWSQWKTIANPSLKSEDLMPIHIPWQELLDD
;
A
#
# COMPACT_ATOMS: atom_id res chain seq x y z
N MET A 1 -44.08 30.57 -44.19
CA MET A 1 -43.61 31.98 -44.16
C MET A 1 -42.12 31.91 -43.86
N SER A 2 -41.26 32.09 -44.86
CA SER A 2 -40.73 33.41 -45.31
C SER A 2 -39.66 33.91 -44.31
N LEU A 3 -38.33 33.93 -44.51
CA LEU A 3 -37.38 34.06 -45.64
C LEU A 3 -36.54 35.37 -45.46
N TRP A 4 -35.21 35.23 -45.31
CA TRP A 4 -34.11 36.20 -45.64
C TRP A 4 -33.96 37.50 -44.78
N LEU A 5 -32.82 37.87 -44.18
CA LEU A 5 -31.46 38.26 -44.69
C LEU A 5 -31.47 39.49 -45.65
N PRO A 6 -30.39 40.33 -45.81
CA PRO A 6 -28.97 40.19 -45.39
C PRO A 6 -28.20 41.48 -44.92
N GLY A 7 -26.86 41.38 -44.71
CA GLY A 7 -25.86 42.49 -44.77
C GLY A 7 -24.54 42.19 -44.02
N ARG A 8 -23.44 41.70 -44.66
CA ARG A 8 -22.27 42.42 -45.27
C ARG A 8 -21.59 43.46 -44.34
N TRP A 9 -20.26 43.48 -44.11
CA TRP A 9 -19.07 43.55 -45.02
C TRP A 9 -17.92 42.59 -44.54
N HIS A 10 -17.04 41.97 -45.38
CA HIS A 10 -15.69 42.39 -45.89
C HIS A 10 -14.67 42.80 -44.77
N VAL A 11 -13.35 42.43 -44.76
CA VAL A 11 -12.47 41.70 -45.71
C VAL A 11 -11.12 41.22 -45.05
N LEU A 12 -10.39 40.29 -45.70
CA LEU A 12 -8.95 39.89 -45.57
C LEU A 12 -8.30 39.31 -44.26
N ALA A 13 -7.92 38.02 -44.39
CA ALA A 13 -6.63 37.36 -44.09
C ALA A 13 -5.59 37.85 -43.03
N ALA A 14 -5.12 36.88 -42.23
CA ALA A 14 -3.69 36.65 -41.94
C ALA A 14 -3.45 35.18 -41.50
N LEU A 15 -2.26 34.62 -41.79
CA LEU A 15 -1.79 33.39 -41.13
C LEU A 15 -1.14 33.75 -39.80
N PHE A 16 -1.39 32.95 -38.75
CA PHE A 16 -0.40 32.74 -37.70
C PHE A 16 -0.43 31.28 -37.24
N CYS A 17 0.69 30.57 -37.47
CA CYS A 17 0.87 29.21 -36.98
C CYS A 17 1.52 29.28 -35.59
N CYS A 18 0.71 29.21 -34.54
CA CYS A 18 1.19 29.07 -33.18
C CYS A 18 0.85 27.67 -32.68
N THR A 19 1.86 26.85 -32.45
CA THR A 19 1.75 25.56 -31.74
C THR A 19 1.47 25.82 -30.27
N ALA A 20 0.20 26.09 -29.94
CA ALA A 20 -0.24 26.27 -28.56
C ALA A 20 -0.14 24.93 -27.81
N ALA A 21 0.85 24.81 -26.91
CA ALA A 21 0.91 23.70 -25.98
C ALA A 21 -0.35 23.70 -25.10
N THR A 22 -1.17 22.67 -25.20
CA THR A 22 -2.45 22.55 -24.48
C THR A 22 -2.18 22.34 -22.98
N LYS A 23 -2.22 23.43 -22.20
CA LYS A 23 -2.10 23.38 -20.74
C LYS A 23 -3.34 22.72 -20.12
N PHE A 24 -3.27 21.43 -19.86
CA PHE A 24 -4.25 20.72 -19.05
C PHE A 24 -3.98 20.99 -17.57
N LYS A 25 -4.92 21.67 -16.90
CA LYS A 25 -4.88 21.86 -15.45
C LYS A 25 -5.38 20.59 -14.75
N LYS A 26 -4.52 19.58 -14.67
CA LYS A 26 -4.73 18.40 -13.83
C LYS A 26 -4.53 18.79 -12.35
N PRO A 27 -5.37 18.34 -11.41
CA PRO A 27 -4.93 18.26 -10.01
C PRO A 27 -3.77 17.27 -9.93
N GLN A 28 -2.96 17.31 -8.84
CA GLN A 28 -1.86 16.36 -8.61
C GLN A 28 -2.34 14.93 -8.87
N GLY A 29 -1.87 14.34 -9.97
CA GLY A 29 -2.45 13.13 -10.51
C GLY A 29 -1.89 11.89 -9.82
N ALA A 30 -2.67 10.81 -9.82
CA ALA A 30 -2.13 9.47 -9.60
C ALA A 30 -0.98 9.15 -10.59
N GLU A 31 -0.99 9.80 -11.75
CA GLU A 31 0.07 9.80 -12.77
C GLU A 31 1.39 10.49 -12.37
N GLU A 32 1.45 11.30 -11.30
CA GLU A 32 2.70 11.92 -10.83
C GLU A 32 3.36 11.17 -9.66
N LEU A 33 2.56 10.43 -8.89
CA LEU A 33 3.02 9.62 -7.75
C LEU A 33 4.01 8.55 -8.23
N GLY A 34 5.24 8.54 -7.72
CA GLY A 34 6.20 7.46 -7.95
C GLY A 34 7.14 7.57 -9.15
N LEU A 35 7.13 8.72 -9.82
CA LEU A 35 8.35 9.23 -10.43
C LEU A 35 9.33 9.63 -9.32
N LEU A 36 10.63 9.35 -9.48
CA LEU A 36 11.69 9.89 -8.63
C LEU A 36 11.99 11.32 -9.07
N TRP A 37 12.20 12.25 -8.14
CA TRP A 37 12.50 13.64 -8.47
C TRP A 37 13.78 14.13 -7.82
N GLU A 38 14.58 14.87 -8.59
CA GLU A 38 15.81 15.52 -8.12
C GLU A 38 15.65 17.04 -8.22
N ARG A 39 15.93 17.75 -7.12
CA ARG A 39 15.87 19.22 -7.12
C ARG A 39 17.01 19.80 -7.96
N CYS A 40 16.65 20.46 -9.06
CA CYS A 40 17.59 20.97 -10.05
C CYS A 40 17.90 22.47 -9.90
N ALA A 41 17.00 23.27 -9.32
CA ALA A 41 17.15 24.72 -9.19
C ALA A 41 16.26 25.30 -8.07
N VAL A 42 16.57 26.51 -7.59
CA VAL A 42 15.63 27.36 -6.82
C VAL A 42 15.00 28.43 -7.72
N GLU A 43 13.94 29.10 -7.25
CA GLU A 43 13.26 30.14 -8.00
C GLU A 43 14.21 31.27 -8.42
N GLY A 44 14.35 31.46 -9.74
CA GLY A 44 15.29 32.40 -10.38
C GLY A 44 16.39 31.71 -11.20
N ASP A 45 16.85 30.52 -10.80
CA ASP A 45 17.95 29.80 -11.44
C ASP A 45 17.50 28.95 -12.66
N GLU A 46 18.45 28.34 -13.39
CA GLU A 46 18.14 27.39 -14.47
C GLU A 46 18.12 25.93 -13.98
N CYS A 47 17.00 25.23 -14.20
CA CYS A 47 16.92 23.79 -14.05
C CYS A 47 17.44 23.10 -15.33
N THR A 48 18.39 22.18 -15.18
CA THR A 48 18.74 21.22 -16.26
C THR A 48 18.05 19.89 -16.00
N CYS A 49 17.33 19.34 -16.98
CA CYS A 49 16.54 18.13 -16.81
C CYS A 49 16.52 17.21 -18.04
N GLY A 50 17.21 16.07 -17.92
CA GLY A 50 17.36 15.10 -19.00
C GLY A 50 16.11 14.28 -19.35
N SER A 51 15.10 14.22 -18.47
CA SER A 51 13.79 13.62 -18.77
C SER A 51 12.90 14.54 -19.60
N GLY A 52 13.23 15.83 -19.65
CA GLY A 52 12.34 16.88 -20.12
C GLY A 52 11.12 17.13 -19.23
N HIS A 53 10.94 16.44 -18.11
CA HIS A 53 9.77 16.63 -17.23
C HIS A 53 10.18 17.36 -15.96
N VAL A 54 9.78 18.63 -15.85
CA VAL A 54 10.16 19.51 -14.73
C VAL A 54 8.90 20.00 -14.03
N ARG A 55 8.96 20.25 -12.72
CA ARG A 55 7.87 20.91 -11.98
C ARG A 55 8.38 21.93 -10.99
N PHE A 56 7.61 23.01 -10.82
CA PHE A 56 7.95 24.23 -10.07
C PHE A 56 6.92 24.45 -8.96
N GLY A 57 7.36 24.84 -7.76
CA GLY A 57 6.46 25.01 -6.62
C GLY A 57 7.12 24.94 -5.25
N GLU A 58 6.30 24.73 -4.22
CA GLU A 58 6.70 24.59 -2.82
C GLU A 58 5.67 23.76 -2.03
N GLY A 59 6.13 22.92 -1.11
CA GLY A 59 5.28 22.19 -0.17
C GLY A 59 4.29 21.24 -0.86
N ASP A 60 3.01 21.54 -0.76
CA ASP A 60 1.88 20.83 -1.37
C ASP A 60 1.50 21.37 -2.77
N ARG A 61 2.10 22.47 -3.24
CA ARG A 61 1.61 23.23 -4.40
C ARG A 61 2.62 23.35 -5.52
N TRP A 62 2.28 22.79 -6.67
CA TRP A 62 3.21 22.64 -7.79
C TRP A 62 2.52 22.70 -9.15
N VAL A 63 3.31 23.01 -10.18
CA VAL A 63 2.91 22.94 -11.58
C VAL A 63 3.98 22.23 -12.41
N ALA A 64 3.55 21.23 -13.19
CA ALA A 64 4.42 20.45 -14.07
C ALA A 64 4.49 21.03 -15.49
N LEU A 65 5.62 20.78 -16.15
CA LEU A 65 5.92 21.19 -17.52
C LEU A 65 6.73 20.09 -18.21
N GLN A 66 6.17 19.55 -19.29
CA GLN A 66 6.90 18.70 -20.24
C GLN A 66 7.60 19.61 -21.27
N LEU A 67 8.92 19.68 -21.20
CA LEU A 67 9.80 20.33 -22.16
C LEU A 67 9.77 19.58 -23.51
N GLY A 68 9.98 20.32 -24.59
CA GLY A 68 10.04 19.78 -25.95
C GLY A 68 11.29 18.92 -26.20
N ALA A 69 11.21 18.01 -27.17
CA ALA A 69 12.33 17.17 -27.55
C ALA A 69 13.56 18.01 -27.96
N GLY A 70 14.67 17.85 -27.23
CA GLY A 70 15.90 18.63 -27.39
C GLY A 70 16.04 19.83 -26.44
N THR A 71 14.99 20.20 -25.70
CA THR A 71 15.05 21.25 -24.66
C THR A 71 15.33 20.61 -23.30
N ALA A 72 16.60 20.58 -22.90
CA ALA A 72 17.03 20.04 -21.61
C ALA A 72 17.14 21.08 -20.48
N HIS A 73 16.78 22.34 -20.74
CA HIS A 73 16.93 23.46 -19.79
C HIS A 73 15.62 24.25 -19.65
N VAL A 74 15.32 24.73 -18.45
CA VAL A 74 14.22 25.66 -18.19
C VAL A 74 14.54 26.57 -17.01
N SER A 75 14.33 27.87 -17.20
CA SER A 75 14.49 28.86 -16.14
C SER A 75 13.38 28.70 -15.09
N CYS A 76 13.75 28.55 -13.82
CA CYS A 76 12.88 28.18 -12.72
C CYS A 76 12.05 29.37 -12.22
N ASN A 77 11.01 29.77 -12.95
CA ASN A 77 10.24 30.96 -12.64
C ASN A 77 8.79 30.89 -13.16
N ILE A 78 7.95 31.79 -12.63
CA ILE A 78 6.52 31.92 -12.95
C ILE A 78 6.29 32.11 -14.46
N SER A 79 7.20 32.75 -15.21
CA SER A 79 7.06 32.92 -16.66
C SER A 79 7.20 31.62 -17.47
N SER A 80 8.09 30.70 -17.08
CA SER A 80 8.27 29.42 -17.76
C SER A 80 7.07 28.48 -17.58
N PHE A 81 6.56 28.38 -16.35
CA PHE A 81 5.45 27.49 -16.01
C PHE A 81 4.08 28.14 -16.25
N GLY A 82 4.00 29.48 -16.16
CA GLY A 82 2.87 30.33 -16.55
C GLY A 82 1.77 30.51 -15.52
N GLU A 83 1.91 29.98 -14.30
CA GLU A 83 1.16 30.39 -13.12
C GLU A 83 2.04 30.23 -11.86
N ASP A 84 1.68 30.92 -10.76
CA ASP A 84 2.37 30.82 -9.47
C ASP A 84 1.60 29.86 -8.55
N PRO A 85 2.11 28.65 -8.27
CA PRO A 85 1.44 27.69 -7.40
C PRO A 85 1.48 28.10 -5.92
N ALA A 86 2.48 28.87 -5.50
CA ALA A 86 2.78 29.15 -4.10
C ALA A 86 3.08 30.65 -3.90
N PHE A 87 2.06 31.47 -4.13
CA PHE A 87 2.13 32.92 -4.02
C PHE A 87 2.69 33.38 -2.66
N ASN A 88 3.59 34.37 -2.69
CA ASN A 88 4.37 34.87 -1.56
C ASN A 88 5.24 33.82 -0.83
N ARG A 89 5.59 32.71 -1.50
CA ARG A 89 6.60 31.74 -1.02
C ARG A 89 7.71 31.55 -2.06
N LEU A 90 8.92 31.27 -1.57
CA LEU A 90 10.06 30.93 -2.41
C LEU A 90 9.85 29.52 -2.96
N LYS A 91 9.89 29.37 -4.27
CA LYS A 91 9.69 28.10 -4.95
C LYS A 91 11.01 27.48 -5.38
N GLU A 92 10.94 26.24 -5.83
CA GLU A 92 12.07 25.51 -6.39
C GLU A 92 11.61 24.61 -7.55
N CYS A 93 12.57 24.15 -8.35
CA CYS A 93 12.30 23.26 -9.48
C CYS A 93 12.91 21.88 -9.24
N TRP A 94 12.10 20.88 -9.55
CA TRP A 94 12.47 19.48 -9.50
C TRP A 94 12.36 18.88 -10.89
N CYS A 95 13.41 18.20 -11.32
CA CYS A 95 13.43 17.38 -12.52
C CYS A 95 12.97 15.97 -12.15
N ALA A 96 12.06 15.37 -12.93
CA ALA A 96 11.83 13.93 -12.82
C ALA A 96 13.12 13.26 -13.26
N ALA A 97 13.68 12.35 -12.46
CA ALA A 97 14.88 11.63 -12.80
C ALA A 97 14.71 11.02 -14.20
N ALA A 98 15.60 11.37 -15.14
CA ALA A 98 15.64 10.73 -16.44
C ALA A 98 15.74 9.23 -16.20
N ALA A 99 14.85 8.44 -16.82
CA ALA A 99 14.74 7.00 -16.58
C ALA A 99 16.11 6.35 -16.82
N SER A 100 16.85 6.16 -15.72
CA SER A 100 18.24 5.78 -15.77
C SER A 100 18.27 4.37 -16.33
N LYS A 101 19.11 4.14 -17.34
CA LYS A 101 19.18 2.85 -18.04
C LYS A 101 19.35 1.75 -16.98
N PRO A 102 18.36 0.89 -16.76
CA PRO A 102 18.16 0.33 -15.44
C PRO A 102 19.37 -0.47 -14.97
N LEU A 103 19.80 -0.18 -13.74
CA LEU A 103 20.41 -1.20 -12.89
C LEU A 103 19.49 -2.42 -12.95
N GLN A 104 20.05 -3.61 -13.17
CA GLN A 104 19.28 -4.83 -13.39
C GLN A 104 18.17 -4.94 -12.33
N PRO A 105 16.89 -5.12 -12.72
CA PRO A 105 15.77 -5.10 -11.78
C PRO A 105 16.03 -6.02 -10.60
N ALA A 106 16.02 -5.44 -9.40
CA ALA A 106 16.46 -6.16 -8.21
C ALA A 106 15.50 -7.28 -7.88
N ARG A 107 16.02 -8.45 -7.52
CA ARG A 107 15.20 -9.62 -7.20
C ARG A 107 14.63 -9.45 -5.80
N VAL A 108 13.30 -9.45 -5.69
CA VAL A 108 12.58 -9.18 -4.43
C VAL A 108 11.86 -10.43 -3.97
N ALA A 109 11.99 -10.79 -2.69
CA ALA A 109 11.17 -11.79 -2.03
C ALA A 109 10.22 -11.17 -1.01
N ILE A 110 9.10 -11.84 -0.78
CA ILE A 110 8.24 -11.61 0.39
C ILE A 110 8.44 -12.74 1.40
N VAL A 111 8.36 -12.41 2.69
CA VAL A 111 8.04 -13.36 3.76
C VAL A 111 6.73 -12.95 4.45
N MET A 112 5.88 -13.93 4.73
CA MET A 112 4.68 -13.76 5.56
C MET A 112 4.64 -14.81 6.67
N LEU A 113 3.86 -14.51 7.72
CA LEU A 113 3.29 -15.51 8.62
C LEU A 113 1.77 -15.35 8.57
N SER A 114 1.03 -16.43 8.33
CA SER A 114 -0.40 -16.37 8.00
C SER A 114 -1.21 -17.50 8.65
N ARG A 115 -2.43 -17.15 9.05
CA ARG A 115 -3.47 -18.06 9.53
C ARG A 115 -4.82 -17.65 8.94
N HIS A 116 -5.50 -18.62 8.32
CA HIS A 116 -6.79 -18.45 7.63
C HIS A 116 -6.88 -17.23 6.69
N PRO A 117 -5.96 -17.09 5.71
CA PRO A 117 -5.99 -15.99 4.73
C PRO A 117 -7.23 -16.11 3.81
N PRO A 118 -8.03 -15.05 3.63
CA PRO A 118 -9.29 -15.15 2.88
C PRO A 118 -9.10 -15.34 1.38
N ASP A 119 -8.07 -14.71 0.79
CA ASP A 119 -7.88 -14.59 -0.67
C ASP A 119 -6.45 -14.98 -1.11
N LEU A 120 -5.82 -15.97 -0.46
CA LEU A 120 -4.38 -16.25 -0.64
C LEU A 120 -3.95 -16.47 -2.11
N LYS A 121 -4.75 -17.17 -2.93
CA LYS A 121 -4.44 -17.37 -4.36
C LYS A 121 -4.38 -16.04 -5.12
N THR A 122 -5.30 -15.12 -4.82
CA THR A 122 -5.32 -13.74 -5.36
C THR A 122 -4.07 -12.97 -4.92
N TRP A 123 -3.75 -13.01 -3.63
CA TRP A 123 -2.59 -12.35 -3.03
C TRP A 123 -1.26 -12.84 -3.66
N ILE A 124 -1.11 -14.16 -3.88
CA ILE A 124 0.11 -14.73 -4.46
C ILE A 124 0.23 -14.32 -5.94
N ARG A 125 -0.85 -14.45 -6.73
CA ARG A 125 -0.83 -14.08 -8.15
C ARG A 125 -0.55 -12.59 -8.37
N TYR A 126 -1.14 -11.72 -7.54
CA TYR A 126 -0.83 -10.29 -7.55
C TYR A 126 0.67 -10.06 -7.38
N HIS A 127 1.27 -10.63 -6.33
CA HIS A 127 2.68 -10.37 -6.04
C HIS A 127 3.62 -10.95 -7.09
N LEU A 128 3.41 -12.19 -7.55
CA LEU A 128 4.26 -12.81 -8.57
C LEU A 128 4.15 -12.12 -9.94
N HIS A 129 2.93 -11.87 -10.43
CA HIS A 129 2.70 -11.44 -11.81
C HIS A 129 2.57 -9.92 -11.96
N HIS A 130 1.73 -9.27 -11.14
CA HIS A 130 1.54 -7.82 -11.22
C HIS A 130 2.71 -7.06 -10.58
N ALA A 131 3.07 -7.38 -9.33
CA ALA A 131 4.09 -6.64 -8.60
C ALA A 131 5.53 -7.02 -8.99
N GLY A 132 5.73 -8.22 -9.57
CA GLY A 132 7.04 -8.71 -10.02
C GLY A 132 7.93 -9.26 -8.91
N VAL A 133 7.33 -9.86 -7.89
CA VAL A 133 8.04 -10.56 -6.81
C VAL A 133 8.64 -11.85 -7.36
N GLU A 134 9.90 -12.09 -7.04
CA GLU A 134 10.63 -13.28 -7.51
C GLU A 134 10.15 -14.54 -6.77
N HIS A 135 9.99 -14.45 -5.44
CA HIS A 135 9.71 -15.58 -4.56
C HIS A 135 8.89 -15.20 -3.32
N VAL A 136 8.07 -16.12 -2.80
CA VAL A 136 7.26 -15.94 -1.59
C VAL A 136 7.58 -17.03 -0.57
N PHE A 137 7.96 -16.63 0.64
CA PHE A 137 8.10 -17.50 1.81
C PHE A 137 6.85 -17.38 2.70
N ILE A 138 6.19 -18.50 2.99
CA ILE A 138 4.95 -18.54 3.78
C ILE A 138 5.19 -19.38 5.03
N GLN A 139 5.15 -18.79 6.22
CA GLN A 139 5.02 -19.52 7.47
C GLN A 139 3.52 -19.70 7.81
N ALA A 140 3.00 -20.89 7.54
CA ALA A 140 1.61 -21.23 7.84
C ALA A 140 1.43 -21.62 9.31
N GLU A 141 0.35 -21.15 9.93
CA GLU A 141 -0.08 -21.54 11.28
C GLU A 141 -1.53 -22.09 11.23
N ASP A 142 -1.72 -23.32 11.72
CA ASP A 142 -2.99 -24.02 11.91
C ASP A 142 -3.99 -24.03 10.73
N SER A 143 -3.50 -23.84 9.50
CA SER A 143 -4.33 -23.56 8.32
C SER A 143 -4.05 -24.53 7.16
N PRO A 144 -4.66 -25.73 7.12
CA PRO A 144 -4.55 -26.66 5.99
C PRO A 144 -4.90 -26.01 4.64
N GLN A 145 -5.79 -25.04 4.63
CA GLN A 145 -6.24 -24.28 3.47
C GLN A 145 -5.09 -23.52 2.78
N ILE A 146 -4.02 -23.17 3.50
CA ILE A 146 -2.83 -22.53 2.90
C ILE A 146 -2.11 -23.51 1.97
N SER A 147 -1.93 -24.77 2.40
CA SER A 147 -1.31 -25.80 1.56
C SER A 147 -2.18 -26.14 0.35
N GLU A 148 -3.51 -26.17 0.54
CA GLU A 148 -4.44 -26.38 -0.56
C GLU A 148 -4.40 -25.24 -1.59
N ALA A 149 -4.47 -23.98 -1.13
CA ALA A 149 -4.41 -22.81 -2.00
C ALA A 149 -3.09 -22.73 -2.79
N VAL A 150 -1.96 -23.13 -2.19
CA VAL A 150 -0.67 -23.25 -2.90
C VAL A 150 -0.69 -24.38 -3.92
N HIS A 151 -1.27 -25.55 -3.62
CA HIS A 151 -1.41 -26.64 -4.60
C HIS A 151 -2.38 -26.32 -5.76
N GLN A 152 -3.28 -25.35 -5.59
CA GLN A 152 -4.17 -24.82 -6.64
C GLN A 152 -3.52 -23.73 -7.52
N LEU A 153 -2.23 -23.44 -7.35
CA LEU A 153 -1.43 -22.57 -8.23
C LEU A 153 -0.86 -23.34 -9.43
N SER A 154 -0.39 -22.63 -10.46
CA SER A 154 0.33 -23.25 -11.57
C SER A 154 1.65 -23.90 -11.09
N ALA A 155 2.18 -24.89 -11.82
CA ALA A 155 3.47 -25.50 -11.45
C ALA A 155 4.64 -24.50 -11.44
N GLN A 156 4.56 -23.43 -12.25
CA GLN A 156 5.53 -22.34 -12.28
C GLN A 156 5.41 -21.44 -11.04
N ASP A 157 4.19 -21.13 -10.60
CA ASP A 157 3.94 -20.35 -9.38
C ASP A 157 4.29 -21.15 -8.13
N GLN A 158 3.99 -22.45 -8.08
CA GLN A 158 4.38 -23.34 -6.99
C GLN A 158 5.90 -23.38 -6.80
N ALA A 159 6.68 -23.32 -7.88
CA ALA A 159 8.14 -23.24 -7.82
C ALA A 159 8.66 -21.90 -7.23
N LYS A 160 7.83 -20.84 -7.25
CA LYS A 160 8.10 -19.51 -6.65
C LYS A 160 7.54 -19.36 -5.22
N VAL A 161 6.97 -20.41 -4.65
CA VAL A 161 6.45 -20.41 -3.28
C VAL A 161 7.21 -21.41 -2.43
N THR A 162 7.61 -21.01 -1.23
CA THR A 162 8.18 -21.91 -0.22
C THR A 162 7.33 -21.87 1.03
N LEU A 163 6.61 -22.97 1.25
CA LEU A 163 5.75 -23.17 2.41
C LEU A 163 6.55 -23.77 3.57
N TRP A 164 6.40 -23.16 4.75
CA TRP A 164 6.90 -23.65 6.02
C TRP A 164 5.74 -23.79 7.01
N GLY A 165 5.81 -24.81 7.86
CA GLY A 165 4.75 -25.17 8.79
C GLY A 165 4.72 -26.68 8.98
N THR A 166 4.06 -27.13 10.03
CA THR A 166 3.77 -28.55 10.22
C THR A 166 2.60 -28.96 9.33
N LEU A 167 2.77 -30.08 8.62
CA LEU A 167 1.61 -30.88 8.19
C LEU A 167 0.74 -31.14 9.43
N SER A 168 -0.57 -30.88 9.32
CA SER A 168 -1.46 -30.79 10.49
C SER A 168 -1.36 -32.04 11.39
N PRO A 169 -1.43 -31.89 12.74
CA PRO A 169 -1.41 -33.02 13.68
C PRO A 169 -2.43 -34.14 13.38
N SER A 170 -3.49 -33.84 12.63
CA SER A 170 -4.45 -34.82 12.11
C SER A 170 -3.83 -35.89 11.20
N LEU A 171 -2.74 -35.59 10.48
CA LEU A 171 -1.96 -36.56 9.69
C LEU A 171 -1.02 -37.43 10.55
N LEU A 172 -0.84 -37.08 11.83
CA LEU A 172 -0.03 -37.83 12.80
C LEU A 172 -0.88 -38.44 13.94
N GLY A 173 -2.20 -38.32 13.87
CA GLY A 173 -3.13 -38.86 14.89
C GLY A 173 -3.07 -38.17 16.25
N VAL A 174 -2.41 -37.02 16.37
CA VAL A 174 -2.26 -36.28 17.63
C VAL A 174 -3.42 -35.30 17.78
N SER A 175 -4.18 -35.44 18.86
CA SER A 175 -5.27 -34.52 19.21
C SER A 175 -4.71 -33.12 19.50
N SER A 176 -4.95 -32.18 18.58
CA SER A 176 -4.60 -30.76 18.75
C SER A 176 -5.57 -30.08 19.72
N THR A 177 -5.25 -30.14 21.02
CA THR A 177 -5.78 -29.14 21.97
C THR A 177 -5.25 -27.77 21.56
N ASP A 178 -6.15 -26.78 21.35
CA ASP A 178 -5.81 -25.38 20.99
C ASP A 178 -5.07 -24.69 22.15
N SER A 179 -3.81 -25.04 22.34
CA SER A 179 -2.94 -24.54 23.41
C SER A 179 -2.26 -23.24 23.00
N ARG A 180 -3.05 -22.27 22.53
CA ARG A 180 -2.58 -20.90 22.29
C ARG A 180 -1.95 -20.35 23.58
N PRO A 181 -0.73 -19.78 23.52
CA PRO A 181 -0.18 -18.99 24.62
C PRO A 181 -1.13 -17.83 24.95
N VAL A 182 -1.38 -17.59 26.23
CA VAL A 182 -2.37 -16.60 26.71
C VAL A 182 -1.96 -15.14 26.42
N ASP A 183 -0.72 -14.90 26.01
CA ASP A 183 -0.19 -13.60 25.58
C ASP A 183 0.33 -13.67 24.13
N ASP A 184 -0.60 -13.79 23.19
CA ASP A 184 -0.31 -14.10 21.78
C ASP A 184 0.63 -13.09 21.11
N TYR A 185 0.40 -11.78 21.29
CA TYR A 185 1.10 -10.71 20.57
C TYR A 185 2.64 -10.74 20.68
N THR A 186 3.18 -11.03 21.87
CA THR A 186 4.64 -11.13 22.08
C THR A 186 5.21 -12.37 21.40
N THR A 187 4.47 -13.48 21.43
CA THR A 187 4.85 -14.71 20.74
C THR A 187 4.71 -14.61 19.22
N LEU A 188 3.71 -13.91 18.70
CA LEU A 188 3.47 -13.70 17.26
C LEU A 188 4.62 -12.94 16.61
N GLN A 189 5.05 -11.81 17.20
CA GLN A 189 6.21 -11.06 16.70
C GLN A 189 7.49 -11.91 16.71
N ALA A 190 7.68 -12.79 17.70
CA ALA A 190 8.82 -13.69 17.74
C ALA A 190 8.78 -14.73 16.60
N ARG A 191 7.60 -15.27 16.26
CA ARG A 191 7.41 -16.20 15.13
C ARG A 191 7.60 -15.50 13.78
N GLN A 192 7.06 -14.29 13.59
CA GLN A 192 7.32 -13.45 12.41
C GLN A 192 8.82 -13.15 12.26
N THR A 193 9.49 -12.73 13.34
CA THR A 193 10.94 -12.45 13.37
C THR A 193 11.76 -13.68 12.98
N ALA A 194 11.39 -14.88 13.46
CA ALA A 194 12.05 -16.13 13.10
C ALA A 194 11.85 -16.49 11.61
N ALA A 195 10.63 -16.29 11.08
CA ALA A 195 10.35 -16.48 9.66
C ALA A 195 11.16 -15.49 8.78
N MET A 196 11.25 -14.22 9.16
CA MET A 196 12.05 -13.19 8.48
C MET A 196 13.54 -13.54 8.45
N ALA A 197 14.10 -14.01 9.57
CA ALA A 197 15.49 -14.45 9.63
C ALA A 197 15.75 -15.64 8.68
N ARG A 198 14.87 -16.67 8.71
CA ARG A 198 14.94 -17.84 7.83
C ARG A 198 14.82 -17.47 6.35
N ALA A 199 13.92 -16.55 6.02
CA ALA A 199 13.73 -16.05 4.65
C ALA A 199 14.96 -15.29 4.15
N ARG A 200 15.61 -14.47 5.00
CA ARG A 200 16.84 -13.77 4.64
C ARG A 200 17.97 -14.74 4.29
N ASP A 201 18.12 -15.83 5.05
CA ASP A 201 19.17 -16.82 4.76
C ASP A 201 18.87 -17.70 3.52
N ALA A 202 17.60 -17.94 3.22
CA ALA A 202 17.18 -18.52 1.93
C ALA A 202 17.45 -17.55 0.76
N CYS A 203 17.11 -16.26 0.91
CA CYS A 203 17.37 -15.22 -0.10
C CYS A 203 18.85 -15.14 -0.50
N LYS A 204 19.78 -15.22 0.46
CA LYS A 204 21.23 -15.26 0.21
C LYS A 204 21.62 -16.43 -0.70
N GLN A 205 21.07 -17.62 -0.47
CA GLN A 205 21.35 -18.82 -1.26
C GLN A 205 20.74 -18.74 -2.67
N MET A 206 19.58 -18.08 -2.79
CA MET A 206 18.87 -17.91 -4.05
C MET A 206 19.39 -16.73 -4.90
N GLY A 207 20.26 -15.87 -4.37
CA GLY A 207 20.74 -14.65 -5.03
C GLY A 207 19.66 -13.56 -5.15
N ILE A 208 18.83 -13.41 -4.12
CA ILE A 208 17.75 -12.40 -4.05
C ILE A 208 18.29 -11.15 -3.33
N ASP A 209 18.03 -9.97 -3.90
CA ASP A 209 18.60 -8.69 -3.47
C ASP A 209 17.85 -8.05 -2.30
N TRP A 210 16.52 -8.18 -2.28
CA TRP A 210 15.64 -7.55 -1.28
C TRP A 210 14.66 -8.55 -0.67
N LEU A 211 14.38 -8.38 0.62
CA LEU A 211 13.35 -9.11 1.36
C LEU A 211 12.42 -8.12 2.07
N VAL A 212 11.11 -8.34 1.95
CA VAL A 212 10.07 -7.55 2.63
C VAL A 212 9.17 -8.49 3.43
N HIS A 213 8.78 -8.09 4.65
CA HIS A 213 7.68 -8.75 5.36
C HIS A 213 6.37 -8.09 4.96
N ILE A 214 5.39 -8.87 4.52
CA ILE A 214 4.06 -8.41 4.07
C ILE A 214 3.03 -9.39 4.64
N ASP A 215 1.98 -8.86 5.27
CA ASP A 215 0.91 -9.68 5.85
C ASP A 215 -0.12 -10.14 4.81
N ASP A 216 -0.96 -11.12 5.15
CA ASP A 216 -1.90 -11.75 4.22
C ASP A 216 -3.13 -10.88 3.85
N ASP A 217 -3.28 -9.72 4.49
CA ASP A 217 -4.17 -8.62 4.10
C ASP A 217 -3.41 -7.37 3.63
N GLU A 218 -2.16 -7.49 3.16
CA GLU A 218 -1.38 -6.38 2.60
C GLU A 218 -0.92 -6.63 1.17
N LEU A 219 -0.96 -5.60 0.32
CA LEU A 219 -0.35 -5.60 -1.02
C LEU A 219 0.71 -4.51 -1.15
N MET A 220 1.88 -4.84 -1.69
CA MET A 220 2.83 -3.83 -2.15
C MET A 220 2.36 -3.23 -3.49
N TYR A 221 2.16 -1.92 -3.56
CA TYR A 221 1.59 -1.22 -4.73
C TYR A 221 2.45 -0.06 -5.20
N SER A 222 2.50 0.15 -6.52
CA SER A 222 3.09 1.34 -7.14
C SER A 222 2.04 2.00 -8.05
N PRO A 223 1.69 3.28 -7.87
CA PRO A 223 0.72 3.98 -8.71
C PRO A 223 1.04 3.98 -10.22
N GLN A 224 2.33 3.86 -10.57
CA GLN A 224 2.81 3.77 -11.95
C GLN A 224 2.79 2.34 -12.54
N SER A 225 2.27 1.35 -11.81
CA SER A 225 2.39 -0.08 -12.16
C SER A 225 3.83 -0.58 -12.41
N ARG A 226 4.84 0.12 -11.88
CA ARG A 226 6.26 -0.28 -11.93
C ARG A 226 6.48 -1.56 -11.12
N LYS A 227 7.36 -2.46 -11.59
CA LYS A 227 7.70 -3.66 -10.81
C LYS A 227 8.53 -3.26 -9.59
N ILE A 228 8.36 -3.97 -8.50
CA ILE A 228 9.00 -3.63 -7.21
C ILE A 228 10.53 -3.73 -7.32
N GLY A 229 11.04 -4.64 -8.15
CA GLY A 229 12.47 -4.72 -8.48
C GLY A 229 13.05 -3.47 -9.17
N ASP A 230 12.25 -2.75 -9.98
CA ASP A 230 12.67 -1.50 -10.62
C ASP A 230 12.74 -0.34 -9.62
N LEU A 231 11.96 -0.42 -8.54
CA LEU A 231 11.87 0.60 -7.50
C LEU A 231 12.97 0.39 -6.46
N LEU A 232 13.08 -0.82 -5.92
CA LEU A 232 14.11 -1.19 -4.95
C LEU A 232 15.51 -1.32 -5.58
N GLY A 233 15.61 -1.61 -6.88
CA GLY A 233 16.86 -1.57 -7.64
C GLY A 233 17.41 -0.15 -7.85
N ALA A 234 16.55 0.87 -7.82
CA ALA A 234 16.96 2.27 -7.90
C ALA A 234 17.43 2.85 -6.55
N VAL A 235 17.13 2.19 -5.42
CA VAL A 235 17.54 2.65 -4.09
C VAL A 235 19.08 2.62 -3.97
N PRO A 236 19.76 3.76 -3.71
CA PRO A 236 21.22 3.83 -3.68
C PRO A 236 21.88 2.82 -2.73
N LEU A 237 23.05 2.30 -3.12
CA LEU A 237 23.76 1.23 -2.39
C LEU A 237 24.18 1.60 -0.96
N SER A 238 24.22 2.89 -0.62
CA SER A 238 24.41 3.39 0.75
C SER A 238 23.23 3.08 1.67
N PHE A 239 22.01 2.91 1.12
CA PHE A 239 20.84 2.52 1.89
C PHE A 239 20.72 0.99 1.95
N VAL A 240 20.65 0.50 3.19
CA VAL A 240 20.45 -0.91 3.54
C VAL A 240 18.96 -1.25 3.62
N GLN A 241 18.14 -0.29 4.05
CA GLN A 241 16.71 -0.45 4.26
C GLN A 241 15.92 0.59 3.44
N ALA A 242 14.73 0.21 2.96
CA ALA A 242 13.75 1.14 2.41
C ALA A 242 12.45 1.03 3.20
N TYR A 243 12.01 2.14 3.79
CA TYR A 243 10.74 2.23 4.52
C TYR A 243 9.61 2.56 3.55
N LEU A 244 8.58 1.71 3.57
CA LEU A 244 7.41 1.73 2.68
C LEU A 244 6.21 2.19 3.51
N PRO A 245 5.59 3.35 3.24
CA PRO A 245 4.42 3.80 3.99
C PRO A 245 3.20 2.91 3.72
N ASN A 246 2.38 2.71 4.75
CA ASN A 246 1.07 2.10 4.60
C ASN A 246 0.01 3.14 4.18
N VAL A 247 -0.96 2.67 3.40
CA VAL A 247 -2.21 3.34 3.03
C VAL A 247 -3.37 2.38 3.31
N GLU A 248 -4.56 2.88 3.65
CA GLU A 248 -5.66 2.01 4.09
C GLU A 248 -6.67 1.76 2.97
N ALA A 249 -7.05 0.50 2.74
CA ALA A 249 -8.11 0.15 1.79
C ALA A 249 -9.47 0.73 2.22
N VAL A 250 -10.22 1.31 1.28
CA VAL A 250 -11.56 1.85 1.52
C VAL A 250 -12.57 1.12 0.67
N TYR A 251 -13.45 0.34 1.31
CA TYR A 251 -14.40 -0.52 0.63
C TYR A 251 -15.66 0.25 0.20
N THR A 252 -16.29 -0.18 -0.90
CA THR A 252 -17.52 0.46 -1.40
C THR A 252 -18.74 0.10 -0.53
N SER A 253 -18.78 -1.09 0.07
CA SER A 253 -19.89 -1.55 0.93
C SER A 253 -19.47 -2.73 1.85
N PRO A 254 -20.27 -3.11 2.87
CA PRO A 254 -19.96 -4.24 3.76
C PRO A 254 -20.20 -5.63 3.16
N GLU A 255 -20.84 -5.74 2.00
CA GLU A 255 -21.03 -7.00 1.28
C GLU A 255 -19.78 -7.42 0.47
N VAL A 256 -18.66 -6.70 0.61
CA VAL A 256 -17.39 -7.00 -0.05
C VAL A 256 -16.88 -8.41 0.34
N LYS A 257 -16.47 -9.19 -0.66
CA LYS A 257 -16.10 -10.61 -0.50
C LYS A 257 -14.65 -10.89 -0.80
N ASN A 258 -14.17 -10.49 -1.98
CA ASN A 258 -12.77 -10.55 -2.33
C ASN A 258 -12.18 -9.15 -2.12
N CYS A 259 -11.36 -9.00 -1.09
CA CYS A 259 -10.94 -7.68 -0.60
C CYS A 259 -10.06 -6.95 -1.60
N PHE A 260 -9.19 -7.69 -2.29
CA PHE A 260 -8.23 -7.14 -3.24
C PHE A 260 -8.93 -6.69 -4.53
N ALA A 261 -9.77 -7.56 -5.12
CA ALA A 261 -10.42 -7.35 -6.41
C ALA A 261 -11.60 -6.36 -6.38
N GLN A 262 -12.16 -6.08 -5.21
CA GLN A 262 -13.35 -5.21 -5.05
C GLN A 262 -13.05 -3.86 -4.37
N THR A 263 -11.78 -3.60 -4.02
CA THR A 263 -11.35 -2.28 -3.54
C THR A 263 -10.93 -1.40 -4.72
N GLU A 264 -11.60 -0.26 -4.88
CA GLU A 264 -11.29 0.71 -5.93
C GLU A 264 -10.40 1.88 -5.44
N LYS A 265 -10.31 2.09 -4.12
CA LYS A 265 -9.71 3.29 -3.52
C LYS A 265 -8.96 2.99 -2.24
N VAL A 266 -7.97 3.83 -1.95
CA VAL A 266 -7.22 3.84 -0.69
C VAL A 266 -7.21 5.23 -0.08
N ASN A 267 -7.22 5.29 1.25
CA ASN A 267 -7.01 6.51 2.02
C ASN A 267 -5.49 6.77 2.13
N LEU A 268 -5.05 7.97 1.74
CA LEU A 268 -3.66 8.43 1.90
C LEU A 268 -3.44 9.21 3.21
N ASN A 269 -4.50 9.71 3.83
CA ASN A 269 -4.41 10.59 4.99
C ASN A 269 -4.21 9.80 6.29
N ARG A 270 -2.96 9.65 6.70
CA ARG A 270 -2.57 8.89 7.90
C ARG A 270 -3.23 9.34 9.21
N TYR A 271 -3.79 10.55 9.27
CA TYR A 271 -4.50 11.05 10.45
C TYR A 271 -5.95 10.58 10.53
N THR A 272 -6.47 9.95 9.46
CA THR A 272 -7.81 9.35 9.39
C THR A 272 -7.76 7.82 9.18
N PHE A 273 -6.60 7.20 9.39
CA PHE A 273 -6.44 5.75 9.39
C PHE A 273 -7.08 5.11 10.64
N GLN A 274 -7.79 4.02 10.45
CA GLN A 274 -8.66 3.40 11.47
C GLN A 274 -8.03 2.23 12.19
N SER A 275 -6.88 1.74 11.72
CA SER A 275 -6.29 0.51 12.25
C SER A 275 -4.77 0.45 12.25
N TYR A 276 -4.11 1.09 11.27
CA TYR A 276 -2.68 0.91 11.10
C TYR A 276 -2.03 2.11 10.43
N ALA A 277 -0.91 2.58 10.98
CA ALA A 277 -0.17 3.74 10.47
C ALA A 277 1.36 3.52 10.43
N ASN A 278 1.85 2.35 10.84
CA ASN A 278 3.26 1.99 10.68
C ASN A 278 3.47 1.41 9.28
N GLY A 279 4.57 1.76 8.63
CA GLY A 279 4.97 1.20 7.35
C GLY A 279 5.48 -0.24 7.44
N LYS A 280 6.06 -0.72 6.33
CA LYS A 280 6.93 -1.90 6.29
C LYS A 280 8.34 -1.50 5.90
N SER A 281 9.28 -2.42 6.05
CA SER A 281 10.69 -2.22 5.70
C SER A 281 11.18 -3.31 4.76
N ALA A 282 11.58 -2.93 3.55
CA ALA A 282 12.39 -3.77 2.68
C ALA A 282 13.85 -3.73 3.15
N LEU A 283 14.49 -4.89 3.31
CA LEU A 283 15.91 -5.02 3.62
C LEU A 283 16.70 -5.51 2.41
N ARG A 284 17.82 -4.86 2.12
CA ARG A 284 18.83 -5.35 1.16
C ARG A 284 19.54 -6.57 1.78
N VAL A 285 19.28 -7.75 1.24
CA VAL A 285 19.66 -9.08 1.79
C VAL A 285 21.15 -9.22 2.07
N ALA A 286 21.99 -8.55 1.26
CA ALA A 286 23.44 -8.53 1.38
C ALA A 286 23.97 -7.84 2.65
N ALA A 287 23.18 -6.98 3.30
CA ALA A 287 23.55 -6.35 4.57
C ALA A 287 23.70 -7.41 5.65
N SER A 288 24.91 -7.59 6.18
CA SER A 288 25.30 -8.75 7.00
C SER A 288 24.86 -8.64 8.46
N GLU A 289 24.88 -7.40 8.95
CA GLU A 289 24.72 -6.92 10.31
C GLU A 289 23.26 -6.68 10.72
N ALA A 290 22.34 -6.67 9.75
CA ALA A 290 20.92 -6.52 9.97
C ALA A 290 20.27 -7.76 10.62
N TYR A 291 19.37 -7.54 11.58
CA TYR A 291 18.43 -8.53 12.10
C TYR A 291 16.99 -7.98 12.07
N PRO A 292 15.95 -8.85 11.99
CA PRO A 292 14.56 -8.41 12.02
C PRO A 292 14.16 -7.97 13.44
N ALA A 293 13.55 -6.80 13.56
CA ALA A 293 13.17 -6.17 14.82
C ALA A 293 11.63 -6.07 14.91
N GLY A 294 10.97 -7.22 14.83
CA GLY A 294 9.53 -7.31 14.56
C GLY A 294 9.19 -7.12 13.07
N PRO A 295 7.90 -7.29 12.69
CA PRO A 295 7.46 -7.36 11.28
C PRO A 295 7.55 -6.06 10.46
N HIS A 296 8.01 -4.93 11.05
CA HIS A 296 8.01 -3.61 10.41
C HIS A 296 9.40 -2.98 10.23
N GLN A 297 10.45 -3.54 10.85
CA GLN A 297 11.78 -2.91 10.91
C GLN A 297 12.90 -3.93 10.94
N TRP A 298 14.07 -3.53 10.44
CA TRP A 298 15.34 -4.22 10.67
C TRP A 298 16.30 -3.28 11.42
N ARG A 299 17.14 -3.85 12.29
CA ARG A 299 18.10 -3.14 13.14
C ARG A 299 19.46 -3.81 13.09
N ASP A 300 20.52 -3.09 13.48
CA ASP A 300 21.86 -3.67 13.58
C ASP A 300 22.05 -4.47 14.89
N ALA A 301 23.17 -5.18 14.99
CA ALA A 301 23.56 -5.95 16.19
C ALA A 301 23.69 -5.14 17.51
N GLN A 302 23.48 -3.82 17.50
CA GLN A 302 23.42 -2.95 18.68
C GLN A 302 22.01 -2.32 18.87
N ASN A 303 21.00 -2.85 18.19
CA ASN A 303 19.61 -2.36 18.14
C ASN A 303 19.43 -0.95 17.56
N ARG A 304 20.44 -0.45 16.83
CA ARG A 304 20.39 0.85 16.14
C ARG A 304 19.66 0.72 14.81
N GLU A 305 19.19 1.84 14.30
CA GLU A 305 18.49 1.89 13.01
C GLU A 305 19.51 1.79 11.87
N LEU A 306 19.18 0.98 10.86
CA LEU A 306 20.00 0.81 9.67
C LEU A 306 19.89 2.06 8.78
N GLN A 307 20.90 2.30 7.93
CA GLN A 307 20.85 3.41 6.98
C GLN A 307 19.67 3.21 6.02
N SER A 308 18.62 4.02 6.22
CA SER A 308 17.29 3.83 5.64
C SER A 308 16.93 4.97 4.69
N VAL A 309 16.37 4.62 3.53
CA VAL A 309 15.63 5.59 2.71
C VAL A 309 14.15 5.56 3.11
N HIS A 310 13.54 6.74 3.18
CA HIS A 310 12.13 6.91 3.50
C HIS A 310 11.35 7.15 2.20
N MET A 311 10.62 6.14 1.70
CA MET A 311 9.88 6.29 0.45
C MET A 311 8.62 7.16 0.61
N ASP A 312 8.28 7.56 1.84
CA ASP A 312 7.32 8.62 2.18
C ASP A 312 7.90 10.05 2.09
N GLN A 313 9.23 10.21 2.00
CA GLN A 313 9.90 11.53 2.00
C GLN A 313 10.41 11.98 0.63
N GLU A 314 9.49 12.06 -0.35
CA GLU A 314 9.62 12.97 -1.50
C GLU A 314 8.34 13.83 -1.59
N PRO A 315 8.41 15.09 -2.07
CA PRO A 315 7.30 16.05 -2.01
C PRO A 315 6.10 15.72 -2.93
N PHE A 316 5.99 14.48 -3.42
CA PHE A 316 4.91 13.99 -4.29
C PHE A 316 4.18 12.76 -3.75
N GLY A 317 4.65 12.19 -2.63
CA GLY A 317 4.15 10.92 -2.12
C GLY A 317 4.84 9.70 -2.75
N PRO A 318 4.53 8.50 -2.24
CA PRO A 318 5.43 7.35 -2.33
C PRO A 318 5.36 6.60 -3.67
N ALA A 319 6.55 6.22 -4.17
CA ALA A 319 6.71 5.40 -5.37
C ALA A 319 6.35 3.92 -5.17
N LEU A 320 6.40 3.47 -3.91
CA LEU A 320 6.05 2.14 -3.44
C LEU A 320 5.38 2.30 -2.07
N MET A 321 4.17 1.78 -1.93
CA MET A 321 3.36 1.85 -0.71
C MET A 321 2.79 0.47 -0.38
N ILE A 322 2.34 0.30 0.86
CA ILE A 322 1.64 -0.91 1.32
C ILE A 322 0.15 -0.59 1.43
N ILE A 323 -0.69 -1.19 0.59
CA ILE A 323 -2.15 -1.11 0.78
C ILE A 323 -2.53 -2.15 1.83
N HIS A 324 -3.12 -1.71 2.94
CA HIS A 324 -3.57 -2.59 4.02
C HIS A 324 -5.09 -2.77 3.97
N TYR A 325 -5.51 -4.01 3.70
CA TYR A 325 -6.88 -4.50 3.57
C TYR A 325 -7.42 -5.04 4.91
N GLU A 326 -7.03 -4.38 6.01
CA GLU A 326 -7.39 -4.75 7.37
C GLU A 326 -8.90 -4.98 7.53
N SER A 327 -9.23 -6.02 8.30
CA SER A 327 -10.60 -6.33 8.75
C SER A 327 -11.58 -6.58 7.61
N CYS A 328 -11.09 -7.04 6.46
CA CYS A 328 -11.88 -7.49 5.33
C CYS A 328 -11.67 -9.00 5.08
N PRO A 329 -12.70 -9.76 4.65
CA PRO A 329 -14.10 -9.37 4.57
C PRO A 329 -14.70 -9.17 5.97
N PHE A 330 -15.97 -8.75 6.05
CA PHE A 330 -16.66 -8.50 7.32
C PHE A 330 -16.53 -9.64 8.35
N SER A 331 -16.51 -10.91 7.92
CA SER A 331 -16.30 -12.05 8.82
C SER A 331 -14.90 -12.06 9.47
N ARG A 332 -13.83 -11.69 8.75
CA ARG A 332 -12.47 -11.59 9.33
C ARG A 332 -12.39 -10.50 10.40
N TRP A 333 -13.21 -9.44 10.30
CA TRP A 333 -13.40 -8.50 11.41
C TRP A 333 -14.16 -9.13 12.58
N GLN A 334 -15.27 -9.85 12.32
CA GLN A 334 -16.06 -10.51 13.37
C GLN A 334 -15.17 -11.45 14.19
N ASP A 335 -14.44 -12.35 13.54
CA ASP A 335 -13.56 -13.32 14.19
C ASP A 335 -12.47 -12.62 15.01
N LYS A 336 -11.71 -11.72 14.39
CA LYS A 336 -10.61 -10.96 15.03
C LYS A 336 -11.07 -10.22 16.29
N PHE A 337 -12.19 -9.49 16.21
CA PHE A 337 -12.66 -8.70 17.35
C PHE A 337 -13.44 -9.52 18.39
N TRP A 338 -14.02 -10.67 18.01
CA TRP A 338 -14.59 -11.62 18.95
C TRP A 338 -13.52 -12.21 19.88
N GLU A 339 -12.38 -12.63 19.32
CA GLU A 339 -11.24 -13.14 20.10
C GLU A 339 -10.62 -12.03 20.98
N LEU A 340 -10.39 -10.84 20.41
CA LEU A 340 -9.95 -9.64 21.16
C LEU A 340 -10.97 -9.16 22.21
N GLY A 341 -12.19 -9.68 22.25
CA GLY A 341 -13.17 -9.39 23.31
C GLY A 341 -12.69 -9.73 24.73
N ASN A 342 -11.64 -10.53 24.90
CA ASN A 342 -11.02 -10.76 26.22
C ASN A 342 -10.07 -9.63 26.70
N THR A 343 -9.84 -8.59 25.89
CA THR A 343 -8.88 -7.51 26.20
C THR A 343 -9.32 -6.67 27.41
N SER A 344 -8.42 -6.44 28.38
CA SER A 344 -8.77 -5.67 29.57
C SER A 344 -8.99 -4.17 29.28
N PRO A 345 -9.78 -3.44 30.10
CA PRO A 345 -10.03 -2.00 29.89
C PRO A 345 -8.76 -1.13 29.84
N GLU A 346 -7.72 -1.53 30.57
CA GLU A 346 -6.42 -0.86 30.61
C GLU A 346 -5.69 -1.05 29.27
N LYS A 347 -5.71 -2.27 28.71
CA LYS A 347 -5.18 -2.53 27.36
C LYS A 347 -6.00 -1.80 26.29
N ILE A 348 -7.34 -1.76 26.39
CA ILE A 348 -8.21 -1.04 25.43
C ILE A 348 -7.94 0.47 25.43
N SER A 349 -7.79 1.10 26.60
CA SER A 349 -7.55 2.55 26.69
C SER A 349 -6.18 2.99 26.18
N GLN A 350 -5.24 2.06 25.99
CA GLN A 350 -3.93 2.29 25.36
C GLN A 350 -3.96 2.17 23.83
N ILE A 351 -5.01 1.61 23.23
CA ILE A 351 -5.12 1.50 21.76
C ILE A 351 -5.46 2.87 21.17
N PRO A 352 -4.64 3.43 20.24
CA PRO A 352 -4.87 4.78 19.72
C PRO A 352 -6.08 4.87 18.78
N PHE A 353 -6.39 3.80 18.04
CA PHE A 353 -7.45 3.78 17.03
C PHE A 353 -8.86 3.60 17.61
N GLN A 354 -9.80 4.46 17.20
CA GLN A 354 -11.17 4.43 17.71
C GLN A 354 -11.96 3.21 17.23
N PHE A 355 -11.87 2.86 15.95
CA PHE A 355 -12.46 1.65 15.36
C PHE A 355 -12.11 0.37 16.15
N TYR A 356 -10.84 0.21 16.57
CA TYR A 356 -10.43 -0.91 17.41
C TYR A 356 -11.12 -0.91 18.78
N ARG A 357 -11.11 0.23 19.49
CA ARG A 357 -11.74 0.34 20.82
C ARG A 357 -13.23 0.03 20.75
N GLU A 358 -13.95 0.61 19.78
CA GLU A 358 -15.37 0.36 19.58
C GLU A 358 -15.67 -1.10 19.19
N SER A 359 -14.86 -1.69 18.31
CA SER A 359 -15.04 -3.09 17.88
C SER A 359 -14.82 -4.06 19.05
N ILE A 360 -13.78 -3.87 19.86
CA ILE A 360 -13.57 -4.69 21.08
C ILE A 360 -14.72 -4.50 22.07
N SER A 361 -15.12 -3.26 22.37
CA SER A 361 -16.20 -3.00 23.33
C SER A 361 -17.56 -3.51 22.86
N ARG A 362 -17.86 -3.47 21.54
CA ARG A 362 -19.06 -4.12 20.98
C ARG A 362 -19.02 -5.62 21.19
N MET A 363 -17.92 -6.28 20.83
CA MET A 363 -17.80 -7.74 20.99
C MET A 363 -17.82 -8.17 22.46
N GLN A 364 -17.31 -7.35 23.38
CA GLN A 364 -17.47 -7.55 24.83
C GLN A 364 -18.94 -7.52 25.26
N SER A 365 -19.70 -6.51 24.81
CA SER A 365 -21.15 -6.45 25.05
C SER A 365 -21.85 -7.70 24.52
N CYS A 366 -21.57 -8.11 23.27
CA CYS A 366 -22.19 -9.28 22.67
C CYS A 366 -21.85 -10.58 23.40
N ARG A 367 -20.59 -10.81 23.75
CA ARG A 367 -20.14 -11.99 24.51
C ARG A 367 -20.75 -12.05 25.92
N SER A 368 -20.87 -10.92 26.62
CA SER A 368 -21.56 -10.90 27.92
C SER A 368 -23.07 -11.19 27.83
N SER A 369 -23.69 -10.93 26.66
CA SER A 369 -25.11 -11.19 26.41
C SER A 369 -25.43 -12.59 25.88
N GLU A 370 -24.43 -13.38 25.47
CA GLU A 370 -24.58 -14.70 24.84
C GLU A 370 -25.49 -15.71 25.60
N PRO A 371 -25.54 -15.72 26.96
CA PRO A 371 -26.51 -16.55 27.68
C PRO A 371 -27.99 -16.20 27.42
N GLN A 372 -28.29 -15.00 26.95
CA GLN A 372 -29.65 -14.46 26.78
C GLN A 372 -30.12 -14.55 25.31
N LYS A 373 -30.41 -15.78 24.87
CA LYS A 373 -30.69 -16.13 23.46
C LYS A 373 -31.99 -15.57 22.82
N ASP A 374 -32.60 -14.50 23.32
CA ASP A 374 -33.66 -13.79 22.55
C ASP A 374 -33.00 -12.88 21.50
N ARG A 375 -33.25 -13.16 20.22
CA ARG A 375 -32.71 -12.39 19.08
C ARG A 375 -33.13 -10.90 19.13
N ARG A 376 -34.25 -10.56 19.77
CA ARG A 376 -34.66 -9.17 20.00
C ARG A 376 -33.78 -8.46 21.03
N PHE A 377 -33.29 -9.18 22.04
CA PHE A 377 -32.37 -8.60 23.03
C PHE A 377 -30.98 -8.38 22.42
N LEU A 378 -30.48 -9.33 21.61
CA LEU A 378 -29.24 -9.16 20.86
C LEU A 378 -29.29 -7.94 19.92
N SER A 379 -30.41 -7.71 19.23
CA SER A 379 -30.55 -6.53 18.35
C SER A 379 -30.63 -5.21 19.14
N LEU A 380 -31.29 -5.18 20.30
CA LEU A 380 -31.28 -4.01 21.20
C LEU A 380 -29.87 -3.67 21.74
N LEU A 381 -28.96 -4.63 21.80
CA LEU A 381 -27.54 -4.43 22.14
C LEU A 381 -26.64 -4.13 20.92
N GLY A 382 -27.20 -4.08 19.71
CA GLY A 382 -26.44 -3.93 18.48
C GLY A 382 -25.59 -5.14 18.11
N CYS A 383 -25.96 -6.33 18.58
CA CYS A 383 -25.27 -7.60 18.39
C CYS A 383 -25.94 -8.52 17.35
N ASP A 384 -26.95 -8.03 16.64
CA ASP A 384 -27.38 -8.65 15.39
C ASP A 384 -26.41 -8.30 14.24
N GLU A 385 -26.43 -9.12 13.20
CA GLU A 385 -25.54 -9.02 12.04
C GLU A 385 -25.60 -7.65 11.34
N GLY A 386 -26.78 -7.05 11.19
CA GLY A 386 -26.95 -5.74 10.57
C GLY A 386 -26.36 -4.61 11.43
N SER A 387 -26.60 -4.65 12.74
CA SER A 387 -26.02 -3.70 13.70
C SER A 387 -24.49 -3.81 13.82
N LEU A 388 -23.92 -4.99 13.53
CA LEU A 388 -22.48 -5.23 13.46
C LEU A 388 -21.90 -4.79 12.11
N MET A 389 -22.56 -5.11 10.99
CA MET A 389 -22.18 -4.60 9.65
C MET A 389 -22.23 -3.08 9.59
N GLN A 390 -23.19 -2.43 10.27
CA GLN A 390 -23.26 -0.98 10.37
C GLN A 390 -22.04 -0.39 11.11
N LEU A 391 -21.65 -1.00 12.25
CA LEU A 391 -20.45 -0.59 13.00
C LEU A 391 -19.17 -0.73 12.16
N TRP A 392 -19.05 -1.81 11.38
CA TRP A 392 -17.93 -1.96 10.45
C TRP A 392 -17.97 -0.92 9.32
N SER A 393 -19.16 -0.69 8.75
CA SER A 393 -19.35 0.20 7.58
C SER A 393 -18.96 1.64 7.86
N GLN A 394 -19.37 2.19 9.01
CA GLN A 394 -19.05 3.58 9.41
C GLN A 394 -17.56 3.83 9.64
N TRP A 395 -16.72 2.78 9.66
CA TRP A 395 -15.28 2.89 9.82
C TRP A 395 -14.51 2.47 8.57
N LYS A 396 -14.90 1.38 7.90
CA LYS A 396 -14.13 0.74 6.82
C LYS A 396 -14.62 1.02 5.39
N THR A 397 -15.78 1.64 5.22
CA THR A 397 -16.32 1.95 3.88
C THR A 397 -16.29 3.44 3.54
N ILE A 398 -16.65 3.78 2.29
CA ILE A 398 -16.99 5.13 1.86
C ILE A 398 -18.10 5.83 2.69
N ALA A 399 -18.81 5.10 3.57
CA ALA A 399 -19.75 5.68 4.53
C ALA A 399 -19.07 6.27 5.79
N ASN A 400 -17.75 6.12 5.95
CA ASN A 400 -17.02 6.70 7.09
C ASN A 400 -16.96 8.25 6.98
N PRO A 401 -17.54 8.99 7.96
CA PRO A 401 -17.64 10.44 7.90
C PRO A 401 -16.31 11.19 8.12
N SER A 402 -15.21 10.51 8.49
CA SER A 402 -13.88 11.12 8.52
C SER A 402 -13.15 11.08 7.18
N LEU A 403 -13.65 10.32 6.19
CA LEU A 403 -13.05 10.26 4.86
C LEU A 403 -13.49 11.47 4.02
N LYS A 404 -12.54 12.05 3.30
CA LYS A 404 -12.79 13.12 2.33
C LYS A 404 -12.42 12.65 0.93
N SER A 405 -13.06 13.20 -0.10
CA SER A 405 -12.69 12.93 -1.50
C SER A 405 -11.26 13.35 -1.87
N GLU A 406 -10.69 14.34 -1.17
CA GLU A 406 -9.30 14.79 -1.34
C GLU A 406 -8.25 13.85 -0.71
N ASP A 407 -8.67 12.99 0.23
CA ASP A 407 -7.80 12.02 0.92
C ASP A 407 -7.77 10.64 0.22
N LEU A 408 -8.61 10.44 -0.81
CA LEU A 408 -8.82 9.15 -1.48
C LEU A 408 -8.13 9.06 -2.85
N MET A 409 -7.18 8.14 -2.99
CA MET A 409 -6.55 7.79 -4.26
C MET A 409 -7.25 6.58 -4.90
N PRO A 410 -7.57 6.59 -6.20
CA PRO A 410 -8.00 5.39 -6.92
C PRO A 410 -6.83 4.42 -7.09
N ILE A 411 -7.10 3.11 -7.01
CA ILE A 411 -6.11 2.08 -7.33
C ILE A 411 -6.48 1.36 -8.62
N HIS A 412 -5.46 1.02 -9.42
CA HIS A 412 -5.61 0.43 -10.73
C HIS A 412 -4.77 -0.84 -10.81
N ILE A 413 -5.43 -1.97 -10.60
CA ILE A 413 -4.84 -3.32 -10.66
C ILE A 413 -5.69 -4.12 -11.66
N PRO A 414 -5.11 -4.78 -12.67
CA PRO A 414 -5.84 -5.49 -13.71
C PRO A 414 -6.32 -6.86 -13.21
N TRP A 415 -7.28 -6.86 -12.27
CA TRP A 415 -7.70 -8.08 -11.57
C TRP A 415 -8.28 -9.17 -12.49
N GLN A 416 -8.87 -8.81 -13.63
CA GLN A 416 -9.35 -9.77 -14.64
C GLN A 416 -8.17 -10.57 -15.22
N GLU A 417 -7.14 -9.87 -15.72
CA GLU A 417 -5.91 -10.47 -16.25
C GLU A 417 -5.14 -11.34 -15.22
N LEU A 418 -5.36 -11.11 -13.92
CA LEU A 418 -4.71 -11.86 -12.83
C LEU A 418 -5.55 -13.04 -12.31
N LEU A 419 -6.83 -13.14 -12.69
CA LEU A 419 -7.76 -14.14 -12.15
C LEU A 419 -8.31 -15.11 -13.20
N ASP A 420 -8.29 -14.76 -14.48
CA ASP A 420 -8.89 -15.56 -15.57
C ASP A 420 -8.06 -16.80 -16.02
N ASP A 421 -6.94 -17.10 -15.35
CA ASP A 421 -6.13 -18.35 -15.47
C ASP A 421 -6.57 -19.48 -14.51
#